data_AF-A0A7Y2L494-F1
#
_entry.id   AF-A0A7Y2L494-F1
#
_cell.length_a   1.000
_cell.length_b   1.000
_cell.length_c   1.000
_cell.angle_alpha   90.00
_cell.angle_beta   90.00
_cell.angle_gamma   90.00
#
_symmetry.space_group_name_H-M   'P 1'
#
loop_
_entity.id
_entity.type
_entity.pdbx_description
1 polymer ?
#
loop_
_entity_poly.entity_id
_entity_poly.type
_entity_poly.pdbx_seq_one_letter_code
_entity_poly.pdbx_strand_id
1 'polypeptide(L)' 'MGANVLIMAGGTGGHVFPALACAREFEARGYSVH' A
#
# COMPACT_ATOMS: atom_id res chain seq x y z
N MET A 1 -16.97 7.44 0.20
CA MET A 1 -16.53 6.07 0.51
C MET A 1 -15.32 5.81 -0.36
N GLY A 2 -14.10 5.80 0.20
CA GLY A 2 -12.90 5.44 -0.57
C GLY A 2 -12.96 3.98 -1.00
N ALA A 3 -12.41 3.64 -2.16
CA ALA A 3 -12.33 2.25 -2.58
C ALA A 3 -11.32 1.47 -1.70
N ASN A 4 -11.48 0.15 -1.63
CA ASN A 4 -10.57 -0.71 -0.89
C ASN A 4 -9.42 -1.17 -1.81
N VAL A 5 -8.19 -1.15 -1.27
CA VAL A 5 -6.98 -1.58 -1.97
C VAL A 5 -6.27 -2.63 -1.10
N LEU A 6 -5.95 -3.78 -1.68
CA LEU A 6 -5.14 -4.82 -1.04
C LEU A 6 -3.72 -4.76 -1.60
N ILE A 7 -2.71 -4.63 -0.74
CA ILE A 7 -1.31 -4.61 -1.15
C ILE A 7 -0.58 -5.80 -0.51
N MET A 8 -0.11 -6.70 -1.36
CA MET A 8 0.66 -7.87 -0.95
C MET A 8 2.10 -7.71 -1.44
N ALA A 9 3.06 -7.85 -0.52
CA ALA A 9 4.48 -7.85 -0.85
C ALA A 9 5.21 -8.94 -0.06
N GLY A 10 6.11 -9.64 -0.74
CA GLY A 10 6.97 -10.66 -0.17
C GLY A 10 8.41 -10.47 -0.64
N GLY A 11 9.37 -10.85 0.21
CA GLY A 11 10.80 -10.63 -0.04
C GLY A 11 11.44 -9.73 1.02
N THR A 12 12.68 -9.29 0.78
CA THR A 12 13.40 -8.37 1.68
C THR A 12 12.97 -6.91 1.44
N GLY A 13 13.69 -5.95 2.04
CA GLY A 13 13.39 -4.53 1.92
C GLY A 13 13.15 -4.03 0.49
N GLY A 14 13.81 -4.61 -0.52
CA GLY A 14 13.61 -4.25 -1.93
C GLY A 14 12.18 -4.40 -2.44
N HIS A 15 11.36 -5.28 -1.84
CA HIS A 15 9.94 -5.45 -2.17
C HIS A 15 9.02 -4.77 -1.14
N VAL A 16 9.41 -4.79 0.13
CA VAL A 16 8.58 -4.26 1.24
C VAL A 16 8.55 -2.73 1.23
N PHE A 17 9.68 -2.04 1.04
CA PHE A 17 9.71 -0.58 1.06
C PHE A 17 8.87 0.06 -0.06
N PRO A 18 8.94 -0.42 -1.32
CA PRO A 18 8.06 0.09 -2.37
C PRO A 18 6.57 -0.17 -2.09
N ALA A 19 6.22 -1.35 -1.57
CA ALA A 19 4.83 -1.67 -1.23
C ALA A 19 4.27 -0.74 -0.14
N LEU A 20 5.06 -0.46 0.90
CA LEU A 20 4.71 0.50 1.94
C LEU A 20 4.62 1.94 1.41
N ALA A 21 5.47 2.32 0.46
CA ALA A 21 5.40 3.64 -0.18
C ALA A 21 4.10 3.79 -0.98
N CYS A 22 3.70 2.76 -1.74
CA CYS A 22 2.41 2.73 -2.44
C CYS A 22 1.23 2.76 -1.46
N ALA A 23 1.26 1.97 -0.38
CA ALA A 23 0.22 1.96 0.65
C ALA A 23 -0.05 3.38 1.19
N ARG A 24 1.01 4.09 1.58
CA ARG A 24 0.91 5.46 2.11
C ARG A 24 0.33 6.45 1.10
N GLU A 25 0.68 6.31 -0.18
CA GLU A 25 0.12 7.16 -1.23
C GLU A 25 -1.38 6.91 -1.43
N PHE A 26 -1.83 5.65 -1.36
CA PHE A 26 -3.25 5.33 -1.42
C PHE A 26 -4.01 5.81 -0.17
N GLU A 27 -3.45 5.65 1.01
CA GLU A 27 -4.01 6.22 2.25
C GLU A 27 -4.16 7.75 2.15
N ALA A 28 -3.13 8.45 1.64
CA ALA A 28 -3.15 9.90 1.45
C ALA A 28 -4.23 10.35 0.45
N ARG A 29 -4.59 9.50 -0.51
CA ARG A 29 -5.69 9.73 -1.47
C ARG A 29 -7.06 9.33 -0.93
N GLY A 30 -7.14 8.83 0.30
CA GLY A 30 -8.38 8.47 0.98
C GLY A 30 -8.91 7.06 0.68
N TYR A 31 -8.05 6.15 0.19
CA TYR A 31 -8.39 4.73 0.06
C TYR A 31 -8.24 4.01 1.40
N SER A 32 -9.01 2.93 1.59
CA SER A 32 -8.78 1.98 2.69
C SER A 32 -7.79 0.93 2.21
N VAL A 33 -6.61 0.86 2.82
CA VAL A 33 -5.55 -0.08 2.46
C VAL A 33 -5.51 -1.26 3.43
N HIS A 34 -5.34 -2.47 2.90
CA HIS A 34 -5.25 -3.73 3.63
C HIS A 34 -4.01 -4.53 3.22
#